data_AF-A0AAE7BSC6-F1
#
_entry.id   AF-A0AAE7BSC6-F1
#
_cell.length_a   1.000
_cell.length_b   1.000
_cell.length_c   1.000
_cell.angle_alpha   90.00
_cell.angle_beta   90.00
_cell.angle_gamma   90.00
#
_symmetry.space_group_name_H-M   'P 1'
#
loop_
_entity.id
_entity.type
_entity.pdbx_description
1 polymer ?
#
loop_
_entity_poly.entity_id
_entity_poly.type
_entity_poly.pdbx_seq_one_letter_code
_entity_poly.pdbx_strand_id
1 'polypeptide(L)' 'MKKTLQDLLGIPIYHYVLVDFEGFQRIIDQVNGIDIVVDKRMNYTDPSDGTNINSQQGIHHLDGK' A
#
# COMPACT_ATOMS: atom_id res chain seq x y z
N MET A 1 -15.62 -9.02 11.12
CA MET A 1 -14.28 -8.39 11.13
C MET A 1 -14.13 -7.35 12.23
N LYS A 2 -14.89 -6.24 12.20
CA LYS A 2 -14.76 -5.17 13.22
C LYS A 2 -14.81 -5.68 14.66
N LYS A 3 -15.83 -6.48 15.00
CA LYS A 3 -15.98 -7.06 16.35
C LYS A 3 -14.79 -7.93 16.75
N THR A 4 -14.35 -8.83 15.87
CA THR A 4 -13.17 -9.69 16.08
C THR A 4 -11.89 -8.89 16.34
N LEU A 5 -11.66 -7.81 15.60
CA LEU A 5 -10.48 -6.96 15.78
C LEU A 5 -10.55 -6.13 17.07
N GLN A 6 -11.73 -5.62 17.43
CA GLN A 6 -11.93 -4.94 18.70
C GLN A 6 -11.71 -5.88 19.88
N ASP A 7 -12.22 -7.12 19.80
CA ASP A 7 -12.07 -8.13 20.83
C ASP A 7 -10.60 -8.56 20.97
N LEU A 8 -9.86 -8.65 19.85
CA LEU A 8 -8.42 -8.97 19.85
C LEU A 8 -7.56 -7.84 20.40
N LEU A 9 -7.80 -6.60 19.97
CA LEU A 9 -6.97 -5.44 20.33
C LEU A 9 -7.38 -4.81 21.67
N GLY A 10 -8.56 -5.17 22.21
CA GLY A 10 -9.09 -4.64 23.47
C GLY A 10 -9.47 -3.16 23.43
N ILE A 11 -9.53 -2.54 22.24
CA ILE A 11 -9.82 -1.12 22.04
C ILE A 11 -10.98 -0.91 21.06
N PRO A 12 -11.79 0.15 21.24
CA PRO A 12 -12.88 0.47 20.32
C PRO A 12 -12.34 0.98 18.97
N ILE A 13 -12.87 0.46 17.87
CA ILE A 13 -12.59 0.94 16.51
C ILE A 13 -13.75 1.85 16.10
N TYR A 14 -13.54 3.16 16.06
CA TYR A 14 -14.61 4.10 15.72
C TYR A 14 -14.87 4.13 14.21
N HIS A 15 -13.82 4.20 13.40
CA HIS A 15 -13.90 4.31 11.95
C HIS A 15 -12.86 3.42 11.27
N TYR A 16 -13.20 2.93 10.09
CA TYR A 16 -12.28 2.25 9.19
C TYR A 16 -12.70 2.54 7.75
N VAL A 17 -11.75 2.47 6.83
CA VAL A 17 -11.98 2.59 5.40
C VAL A 17 -11.55 1.27 4.76
N LEU A 18 -12.37 0.78 3.83
CA LEU A 18 -12.04 -0.38 3.00
C LEU A 18 -11.95 0.11 1.56
N VAL A 19 -10.80 -0.12 0.93
CA VAL A 19 -10.53 0.20 -0.47
C VAL A 19 -9.99 -1.03 -1.17
N ASP A 20 -10.36 -1.19 -2.43
CA ASP A 20 -9.73 -2.16 -3.33
C ASP A 20 -8.46 -1.56 -3.97
N PHE A 21 -7.78 -2.34 -4.80
CA PHE A 21 -6.56 -1.87 -5.46
C PHE A 21 -6.82 -0.63 -6.30
N GLU A 22 -7.84 -0.63 -7.17
CA GLU A 22 -8.16 0.51 -8.03
C GLU A 22 -8.46 1.79 -7.22
N GLY A 23 -9.23 1.68 -6.14
CA GLY A 23 -9.50 2.78 -5.23
C GLY A 23 -8.23 3.33 -4.58
N PHE A 24 -7.31 2.45 -4.18
CA PHE A 24 -6.00 2.87 -3.66
C PHE A 24 -5.18 3.63 -4.71
N GLN A 25 -5.07 3.12 -5.95
CA GLN A 25 -4.32 3.79 -7.02
C GLN A 25 -4.83 5.22 -7.24
N ARG A 26 -6.16 5.36 -7.35
CA ARG A 26 -6.80 6.66 -7.54
C ARG A 26 -6.50 7.62 -6.40
N ILE A 27 -6.50 7.16 -5.14
CA ILE A 27 -6.19 8.02 -3.99
C ILE A 27 -4.76 8.56 -4.12
N ILE A 28 -3.79 7.72 -4.46
CA ILE A 28 -2.39 8.13 -4.62
C ILE A 28 -2.24 9.14 -5.76
N ASP A 29 -2.89 8.89 -6.90
CA ASP A 29 -2.87 9.82 -8.04
C ASP A 29 -3.48 11.19 -7.69
N GLN A 30 -4.57 11.21 -6.89
CA GLN A 30 -5.22 12.46 -6.46
C GLN A 30 -4.37 13.29 -5.51
N VAL A 31 -3.47 12.68 -4.74
CA VAL A 31 -2.53 13.41 -3.87
C VAL A 31 -1.21 13.74 -4.56
N ASN A 32 -1.15 13.58 -5.88
CA ASN A 32 0.03 13.82 -6.71
C ASN A 32 1.22 12.91 -6.32
N GLY A 33 0.93 11.64 -6.07
CA GLY A 33 1.92 10.63 -5.72
C GLY A 33 2.42 10.72 -4.27
N ILE A 34 3.34 9.83 -3.92
CA ILE A 34 3.99 9.77 -2.62
C ILE A 34 5.49 9.53 -2.78
N ASP A 35 6.28 10.08 -1.86
CA ASP A 35 7.70 9.76 -1.77
C ASP A 35 7.91 8.59 -0.82
N ILE A 36 8.61 7.56 -1.28
CA ILE A 36 9.01 6.42 -0.45
C ILE A 36 10.52 6.31 -0.37
N VAL A 37 11.01 5.78 0.75
CA VAL A 37 12.41 5.42 0.93
C VAL A 37 12.56 3.93 0.68
N VAL A 38 13.33 3.57 -0.34
CA VAL A 38 13.71 2.19 -0.65
C VAL A 38 15.04 1.91 0.03
N ASP A 39 15.00 1.24 1.18
CA ASP A 39 16.18 0.98 2.02
C ASP A 39 17.22 0.07 1.34
N LYS A 40 16.75 -0.87 0.51
CA LYS A 40 17.57 -1.82 -0.27
C LYS A 40 16.91 -2.04 -1.61
N ARG A 41 17.71 -2.30 -2.64
CA ARG A 41 17.20 -2.60 -4.00
C ARG A 41 16.10 -3.66 -3.93
N MET A 42 14.93 -3.32 -4.42
CA MET A 42 13.81 -4.25 -4.61
C MET A 42 13.88 -4.80 -6.02
N ASN A 43 13.99 -6.12 -6.14
CA ASN A 43 13.87 -6.84 -7.40
C ASN A 43 12.94 -8.02 -7.14
N TYR A 44 11.67 -7.83 -7.44
CA TYR A 44 10.60 -8.78 -7.13
C TYR A 44 9.74 -9.02 -8.35
N THR A 45 9.47 -10.28 -8.64
CA THR A 45 8.56 -10.68 -9.72
C THR A 45 7.64 -11.76 -9.19
N ASP A 46 6.34 -11.54 -9.34
CA ASP A 46 5.32 -12.54 -9.05
C ASP A 46 4.61 -12.94 -10.35
N PRO A 47 4.82 -14.18 -10.84
CA PRO A 47 4.18 -14.65 -12.05
C PRO A 47 2.69 -14.98 -11.87
N SER A 48 2.19 -15.06 -10.63
CA SER A 48 0.78 -15.39 -10.36
C SER A 48 -0.16 -14.24 -10.68
N ASP A 49 0.30 -13.00 -10.56
CA ASP A 49 -0.45 -11.78 -10.86
C ASP A 49 0.28 -10.81 -11.82
N GLY A 50 1.50 -11.16 -12.25
CA GLY A 50 2.28 -10.35 -13.19
C GLY A 50 3.02 -9.18 -12.53
N THR A 51 3.07 -9.11 -11.20
CA THR A 51 3.80 -8.07 -10.48
C THR A 51 5.28 -8.10 -10.86
N ASN A 52 5.83 -6.94 -11.22
CA ASN A 52 7.26 -6.81 -11.53
C ASN A 52 7.79 -5.47 -10.99
N ILE A 53 8.56 -5.54 -9.90
CA ILE A 53 9.11 -4.39 -9.19
C ILE A 53 10.64 -4.45 -9.29
N ASN A 54 11.23 -3.42 -9.88
CA ASN A 54 12.68 -3.24 -9.92
C ASN A 54 13.02 -1.80 -9.52
N SER A 55 13.23 -1.57 -8.23
CA SER A 55 13.54 -0.25 -7.66
C SER A 55 14.91 -0.25 -6.99
N GLN A 56 15.72 0.77 -7.29
CA GLN A 56 17.03 0.96 -6.68
C GLN A 56 16.90 1.50 -5.26
N GLN A 57 17.97 1.39 -4.46
CA GLN A 57 18.00 2.05 -3.16
C GLN A 57 17.90 3.59 -3.33
N GLY A 58 17.13 4.25 -2.48
CA GLY A 58 16.99 5.72 -2.48
C GLY A 58 15.55 6.21 -2.28
N ILE A 59 15.35 7.51 -2.45
CA ILE A 59 14.02 8.14 -2.42
C ILE A 59 13.41 8.02 -3.83
N HIS A 60 12.17 7.56 -3.91
CA HIS A 60 11.41 7.46 -5.16
C HIS A 60 10.05 8.13 -4.99
N HIS A 61 9.69 8.91 -5.99
CA HIS A 61 8.33 9.42 -6.12
C HIS A 61 7.49 8.41 -6.91
N LEU A 62 6.44 7.88 -6.30
CA LEU A 62 5.55 6.88 -6.88
C LEU A 62 4.15 7.43 -7.06
N ASP A 63 3.49 7.00 -8.14
CA ASP A 63 2.07 7.25 -8.39
C ASP A 63 1.23 6.03 -7.96
N GLY A 64 -0.04 5.98 -8.33
CA GLY A 64 -0.93 4.88 -7.98
C GLY A 64 -0.62 3.55 -8.67
N LYS A 65 0.31 3.51 -9.64
CA LYS A 65 0.52 2.35 -10.51
C LYS A 65 1.58 1.36 -10.01
#